data_AF-A0A2D2Q368-F1
#
_entry.id   AF-A0A2D2Q368-F1
#
_cell.length_a   1.000
_cell.length_b   1.000
_cell.length_c   1.000
_cell.angle_alpha   90.00
_cell.angle_beta   90.00
_cell.angle_gamma   90.00
#
_symmetry.space_group_name_H-M   'P 1'
#
loop_
_entity.id
_entity.type
_entity.pdbx_description
1 polymer ?
#
loop_
_entity_poly.entity_id
_entity_poly.type
_entity_poly.pdbx_seq_one_letter_code
_entity_poly.pdbx_strand_id
1 'polypeptide(L)'
;MVQIASYGRGDYQRYEYLHRDAANALMKMISAARDEGVWIVPVSGFRDIERQTLLWQDQIQRQGSEELAARLSAPPGYSEHHTGYSIDLADGSRPTQDDITLRFIGVMWAG
;
A
#
# COMPACT_ATOMS: atom_id res chain seq x y z
N MET A 1 13.28 8.12 -3.09
CA MET A 1 12.58 7.33 -2.05
C MET A 1 13.60 6.67 -1.13
N VAL A 2 13.16 6.23 0.06
CA VAL A 2 13.92 5.40 1.00
C VAL A 2 13.14 4.12 1.28
N GLN A 3 13.84 3.00 1.50
CA GLN A 3 13.20 1.73 1.84
C GLN A 3 12.67 1.79 3.27
N ILE A 4 11.43 1.33 3.48
CA ILE A 4 10.76 1.33 4.79
C ILE A 4 10.42 -0.07 5.29
N ALA A 5 10.29 -1.04 4.39
CA ALA A 5 9.96 -2.42 4.75
C ALA A 5 10.42 -3.42 3.68
N SER A 6 10.45 -4.70 4.07
CA SER A 6 10.88 -5.82 3.24
C SER A 6 9.99 -7.02 3.56
N TYR A 7 9.36 -7.62 2.56
CA TYR A 7 8.43 -8.75 2.70
C TYR A 7 8.83 -9.91 1.80
N GLY A 8 8.53 -11.15 2.20
CA GLY A 8 8.91 -12.35 1.46
C GLY A 8 10.38 -12.75 1.64
N ARG A 9 10.82 -13.75 0.86
CA ARG A 9 12.21 -14.25 0.79
C ARG A 9 12.52 -14.71 -0.64
N GLY A 10 13.79 -14.64 -1.04
CA GLY A 10 14.26 -15.11 -2.35
C GLY A 10 13.65 -14.31 -3.49
N ASP A 11 13.20 -14.99 -4.54
CA ASP A 11 12.62 -14.34 -5.74
C ASP A 11 11.31 -13.59 -5.46
N TYR A 12 10.66 -13.86 -4.32
CA TYR A 12 9.45 -13.16 -3.86
C TYR A 12 9.75 -11.99 -2.91
N GLN A 13 11.02 -11.59 -2.77
CA GLN A 13 11.37 -10.46 -1.93
C GLN A 13 10.79 -9.17 -2.52
N ARG A 14 9.90 -8.53 -1.77
CA ARG A 14 9.33 -7.22 -2.06
C ARG A 14 9.90 -6.19 -1.10
N TYR A 15 10.16 -5.00 -1.61
CA TYR A 15 10.60 -3.85 -0.82
C TYR A 15 9.57 -2.73 -0.95
N GLU A 16 9.25 -2.11 0.17
CA GLU A 16 8.40 -0.92 0.19
C GLU A 16 9.24 0.33 0.38
N TYR A 17 8.82 1.40 -0.30
CA TYR A 17 9.54 2.66 -0.32
C TYR A 17 8.62 3.84 -0.02
N LEU A 18 9.16 4.92 0.54
CA LEU A 18 8.45 6.20 0.68
C LEU A 18 9.38 7.37 0.37
N HIS A 19 8.79 8.55 0.18
CA HIS A 19 9.54 9.79 0.27
C HIS A 19 10.19 9.89 1.65
N ARG A 20 11.38 10.50 1.74
CA ARG A 20 12.16 10.55 2.99
C ARG A 20 11.35 11.17 4.14
N ASP A 21 10.62 12.25 3.86
CA ASP A 21 9.83 12.95 4.88
C ASP A 21 8.64 12.12 5.35
N ALA A 22 7.94 11.45 4.43
CA ALA A 22 6.86 10.52 4.76
C ALA A 22 7.39 9.32 5.57
N ALA A 23 8.55 8.76 5.22
CA ALA A 23 9.20 7.70 5.99
C ALA A 23 9.55 8.14 7.42
N ASN A 24 10.10 9.35 7.57
CA ASN A 24 10.42 9.91 8.88
C ASN A 24 9.17 10.11 9.75
N ALA A 25 8.08 10.60 9.15
CA ALA A 25 6.80 10.75 9.84
C ALA A 25 6.21 9.38 10.23
N LEU A 26 6.24 8.41 9.33
CA LEU A 26 5.76 7.04 9.56
C LEU A 26 6.50 6.38 10.73
N MET A 27 7.83 6.50 10.80
CA MET A 27 8.61 5.92 11.90
C MET A 27 8.22 6.53 13.26
N LYS A 28 7.98 7.85 13.32
CA LYS A 28 7.51 8.52 14.55
C LYS A 28 6.13 8.01 14.97
N MET A 29 5.21 7.87 14.02
CA MET A 29 3.86 7.36 14.27
C MET A 29 3.88 5.90 14.76
N ILE A 30 4.65 5.03 14.11
CA ILE A 30 4.80 3.62 14.53
C ILE A 30 5.40 3.52 15.93
N SER A 31 6.41 4.35 16.25
CA SER A 31 7.01 4.38 17.59
C SER A 31 5.98 4.76 18.65
N ALA A 32 5.24 5.86 18.44
CA ALA A 32 4.21 6.32 19.37
C ALA A 32 3.09 5.28 19.55
N ALA A 33 2.62 4.68 18.45
CA ALA A 33 1.63 3.61 18.51
C ALA A 33 2.13 2.41 19.33
N ARG A 34 3.42 2.06 19.19
CA ARG A 34 4.01 0.94 19.92
C ARG A 34 4.08 1.19 21.42
N ASP A 35 4.35 2.43 21.84
CA ASP A 35 4.35 2.83 23.25
C ASP A 35 2.96 2.69 23.88
N GLU A 36 1.90 2.82 23.08
CA GLU A 36 0.50 2.59 23.48
C GLU A 36 0.05 1.12 23.32
N GLY A 37 0.96 0.20 22.97
CA GLY A 37 0.65 -1.21 22.76
C GLY A 37 -0.05 -1.53 21.44
N VAL A 38 -0.16 -0.56 20.53
CA VAL A 38 -0.72 -0.74 19.18
C VAL A 38 0.39 -1.16 18.22
N TRP A 39 0.18 -2.28 17.51
CA TRP A 39 1.13 -2.75 16.51
C TRP A 39 0.64 -2.41 15.10
N ILE A 40 1.29 -1.43 14.47
CA ILE A 40 1.03 -1.05 13.08
C ILE A 40 2.17 -1.58 12.21
N VAL A 41 1.82 -2.16 11.06
CA VAL A 41 2.80 -2.59 10.05
C VAL A 41 2.55 -1.86 8.74
N PRO A 42 3.60 -1.36 8.06
CA PRO A 42 3.49 -0.92 6.66
C PRO A 42 3.05 -2.08 5.79
N VAL A 43 2.44 -1.78 4.64
CA VAL A 43 2.06 -2.82 3.69
C VAL A 43 2.40 -2.43 2.27
N SER A 44 2.00 -1.24 1.82
CA SER A 44 2.20 -0.81 0.45
C SER A 44 2.51 0.69 0.40
N GLY A 45 3.72 1.03 -0.05
CA GLY A 45 4.22 2.39 -0.18
C GLY A 45 4.25 2.84 -1.64
N PHE A 46 5.37 3.38 -2.09
CA PHE A 46 5.54 3.84 -3.47
C PHE A 46 5.27 2.72 -4.48
N ARG A 47 4.42 3.04 -5.46
CA ARG A 47 4.09 2.18 -6.59
C ARG A 47 4.33 2.97 -7.86
N ASP A 48 5.14 2.44 -8.76
CA ASP A 48 5.30 3.04 -10.09
C ASP A 48 4.06 2.78 -10.98
N ILE A 49 4.01 3.47 -12.12
CA ILE A 49 2.90 3.39 -13.06
C ILE A 49 2.75 1.98 -13.64
N GLU A 50 3.86 1.28 -13.90
CA GLU A 50 3.84 -0.08 -14.46
C GLU A 50 3.19 -1.08 -13.49
N ARG A 51 3.60 -1.06 -12.21
CA ARG A 51 2.99 -1.89 -11.17
C ARG A 51 1.52 -1.52 -10.94
N GLN A 52 1.17 -0.24 -10.96
CA GLN A 52 -0.24 0.18 -10.86
C GLN A 52 -1.05 -0.30 -12.07
N THR A 53 -0.44 -0.40 -13.25
CA THR A 53 -1.09 -0.93 -14.47
C THR A 53 -1.41 -2.41 -14.31
N LEU A 54 -0.47 -3.20 -13.78
CA LEU A 54 -0.72 -4.62 -13.51
C LEU A 54 -1.82 -4.81 -12.44
N LEU A 55 -1.78 -4.03 -11.36
CA LEU A 55 -2.82 -4.06 -10.33
C LEU A 55 -4.20 -3.67 -10.90
N TRP A 56 -4.23 -2.63 -11.74
CA TRP A 56 -5.45 -2.15 -12.37
C TRP A 56 -6.09 -3.22 -13.27
N GLN A 57 -5.27 -3.90 -14.10
CA GLN A 57 -5.74 -4.98 -14.96
C GLN A 57 -6.28 -6.18 -14.16
N ASP A 58 -5.59 -6.57 -13.10
CA ASP A 58 -6.06 -7.64 -12.19
C ASP A 58 -7.39 -7.26 -11.53
N GLN A 59 -7.57 -6.00 -11.12
CA GLN A 59 -8.84 -5.52 -10.56
C GLN A 59 -9.96 -5.52 -11.60
N ILE A 60 -9.73 -5.08 -12.83
CA ILE A 60 -10.74 -5.16 -13.90
C ILE A 60 -11.16 -6.62 -14.12
N GLN A 61 -10.20 -7.54 -14.17
CA GLN A 61 -10.48 -8.96 -14.35
C GLN A 61 -11.35 -9.53 -13.21
N ARG A 62 -11.06 -9.14 -11.96
CA ARG A 62 -11.81 -9.60 -10.78
C ARG A 62 -13.19 -9.00 -10.66
N GLN A 63 -13.32 -7.70 -10.94
CA GLN A 63 -14.57 -6.96 -10.74
C GLN A 63 -15.47 -6.99 -11.99
N GLY A 64 -14.94 -7.37 -13.15
CA GLY A 64 -15.68 -7.52 -14.40
C GLY A 64 -15.93 -6.22 -15.17
N SER A 65 -15.45 -5.06 -14.69
CA SER A 65 -15.50 -3.79 -15.41
C SER A 65 -14.50 -2.78 -14.84
N GLU A 66 -14.15 -1.77 -15.65
CA GLU A 66 -13.36 -0.63 -15.20
C GLU A 66 -14.11 0.19 -14.15
N GLU A 67 -15.42 0.39 -14.30
CA GLU A 67 -16.19 1.17 -13.32
C GLU A 67 -16.22 0.51 -11.93
N LEU A 68 -16.28 -0.82 -11.87
CA LEU A 68 -16.24 -1.53 -10.58
C LEU A 68 -14.82 -1.60 -10.02
N ALA A 69 -13.79 -1.75 -10.88
CA ALA A 69 -12.39 -1.70 -10.46
C ALA A 69 -12.01 -0.33 -9.89
N ALA A 70 -12.51 0.77 -10.49
CA ALA A 70 -12.25 2.15 -10.07
C ALA A 70 -12.74 2.46 -8.65
N ARG A 71 -13.73 1.69 -8.15
CA ARG A 71 -14.23 1.81 -6.77
C ARG A 71 -13.24 1.26 -5.74
N LEU A 72 -12.27 0.44 -6.16
CA LEU A 72 -11.34 -0.25 -5.27
C LEU A 72 -9.91 0.23 -5.45
N SER A 73 -9.50 0.53 -6.69
CA SER A 73 -8.13 0.91 -7.03
C SER A 73 -8.13 2.06 -8.02
N ALA A 74 -7.18 2.99 -7.88
CA ALA A 74 -7.02 4.08 -8.84
C ALA A 74 -6.45 3.55 -10.17
N PRO A 75 -6.86 4.11 -11.33
CA PRO A 75 -6.20 3.82 -12.59
C PRO A 75 -4.75 4.33 -12.59
N PRO A 76 -3.88 3.80 -13.47
CA PRO A 76 -2.48 4.23 -13.56
C PRO A 76 -2.36 5.74 -13.83
N GLY A 77 -1.46 6.41 -13.11
CA GLY A 77 -1.30 7.86 -13.18
C GLY A 77 -2.22 8.66 -12.23
N TYR A 78 -3.19 8.02 -11.59
CA TYR A 78 -4.14 8.65 -10.65
C TYR A 78 -3.98 8.17 -9.20
N SER A 79 -3.05 7.26 -8.94
CA SER A 79 -2.76 6.75 -7.59
C SER A 79 -1.81 7.68 -6.84
N GLU A 80 -2.16 8.11 -5.62
CA GLU A 80 -1.24 8.91 -4.79
C GLU A 80 0.02 8.14 -4.40
N HIS A 81 0.01 6.80 -4.43
CA HIS A 81 1.22 5.99 -4.23
C HIS A 81 2.32 6.32 -5.24
N HIS A 82 1.99 6.89 -6.40
CA HIS A 82 2.98 7.39 -7.36
C HIS A 82 3.84 8.54 -6.81
N THR A 83 3.33 9.28 -5.81
CA THR A 83 4.08 10.37 -5.19
C THR A 83 5.09 9.88 -4.15
N GLY A 84 4.90 8.67 -3.63
CA GLY A 84 5.63 8.12 -2.47
C GLY A 84 5.30 8.77 -1.13
N TYR A 85 4.24 9.57 -1.05
CA TYR A 85 3.76 10.15 0.22
C TYR A 85 2.59 9.38 0.84
N SER A 86 2.01 8.42 0.12
CA SER A 86 0.92 7.57 0.62
C SER A 86 1.44 6.20 1.04
N ILE A 87 0.87 5.68 2.13
CA ILE A 87 1.24 4.39 2.74
C ILE A 87 -0.01 3.67 3.22
N ASP A 88 -0.14 2.40 2.83
CA ASP A 88 -1.12 1.48 3.37
C ASP A 88 -0.57 0.80 4.62
N LEU A 89 -1.40 0.70 5.67
CA LEU A 89 -1.03 0.17 6.99
C LEU A 89 -2.01 -0.93 7.40
N ALA A 90 -1.52 -1.89 8.19
CA ALA A 90 -2.34 -2.94 8.77
C ALA A 90 -2.06 -3.13 10.27
N ASP A 91 -3.00 -3.80 10.94
CA ASP A 91 -2.84 -4.27 12.30
C ASP A 91 -1.88 -5.47 12.34
N GLY A 92 -0.71 -5.26 12.93
CA GLY A 92 0.30 -6.31 13.06
C GLY A 92 -0.13 -7.46 13.96
N SER A 93 -1.08 -7.24 14.87
CA SER A 93 -1.62 -8.31 15.74
C SER A 93 -2.57 -9.26 14.98
N ARG A 94 -3.05 -8.84 13.81
CA ARG A 94 -3.94 -9.60 12.94
C ARG A 94 -3.32 -9.71 11.54
N PRO A 95 -2.23 -10.47 11.38
CA PRO A 95 -1.63 -10.66 10.07
C PRO A 95 -2.69 -11.24 9.13
N THR A 96 -3.03 -10.49 8.09
CA THR A 96 -3.92 -10.98 7.04
C THR A 96 -3.19 -12.12 6.32
N GLN A 97 -3.87 -13.23 6.07
CA GLN A 97 -3.29 -14.33 5.27
C GLN A 97 -3.11 -13.94 3.79
N ASP A 98 -3.79 -12.87 3.35
CA ASP A 98 -3.76 -12.36 2.00
C ASP A 98 -2.87 -11.09 1.89
N ASP A 99 -2.23 -10.91 0.73
CA ASP A 99 -1.60 -9.65 0.36
C ASP A 99 -2.70 -8.60 0.20
N ILE A 100 -2.83 -7.72 1.20
CA ILE A 100 -3.87 -6.69 1.16
C ILE A 100 -3.69 -5.77 -0.04
N THR A 101 -2.49 -5.65 -0.64
CA THR A 101 -2.29 -4.86 -1.86
C THR A 101 -3.20 -5.34 -3.00
N LEU A 102 -3.45 -6.65 -3.08
CA LEU A 102 -4.31 -7.28 -4.09
C LEU A 102 -5.80 -7.31 -3.69
N ARG A 103 -6.09 -7.23 -2.39
CA ARG A 103 -7.47 -7.14 -1.87
C ARG A 103 -7.88 -5.71 -1.49
N PHE A 104 -7.02 -4.72 -1.69
CA PHE A 104 -7.19 -3.39 -1.14
C PHE A 104 -8.49 -2.78 -1.68
N ILE A 105 -9.42 -2.55 -0.77
CA ILE A 105 -10.61 -1.73 -0.98
C ILE A 105 -10.11 -0.34 -0.59
N GLY A 106 -9.70 0.46 -1.58
CA GLY A 106 -9.17 1.80 -1.33
C GLY A 106 -10.04 2.60 -0.37
N VAL A 107 -9.40 3.35 0.53
CA VAL A 107 -10.09 4.44 1.22
C VAL A 107 -10.35 5.48 0.14
N MET A 108 -11.58 5.55 -0.36
CA MET A 108 -12.02 6.65 -1.20
C MET A 108 -11.87 7.93 -0.38
N TRP A 109 -11.03 8.86 -0.82
CA TRP A 109 -11.28 10.26 -0.54
C TRP A 109 -12.53 10.64 -1.35
N ALA A 110 -13.70 10.45 -0.74
CA ALA A 110 -14.91 11.11 -1.20
C ALA A 110 -14.75 12.61 -0.86
N GLY A 111 -14.20 13.36 -1.81
CA GLY A 111 -14.31 14.81 -1.90
C GLY A 111 -15.35 15.18 -2.95
#